data_AF-A0A0N0D5Y3-F1
#
_entry.id   AF-A0A0N0D5Y3-F1
#
_cell.length_a   1.000
_cell.length_b   1.000
_cell.length_c   1.000
_cell.angle_alpha   90.00
_cell.angle_beta   90.00
_cell.angle_gamma   90.00
#
_symmetry.space_group_name_H-M   'P 1'
#
loop_
_entity.id
_entity.type
_entity.pdbx_description
1 polymer ?
#
loop_
_entity_poly.entity_id
_entity_poly.type
_entity_poly.pdbx_seq_one_letter_code
_entity_poly.pdbx_strand_id
1 'polypeptide(L)'
;MNLSSVGQEEIWYTLDGSDPLPEDPRSKQYNGSPIIIEKIVNAAVVVKARACKDGDLGKIQTQSFIFLDRDITMPVVSLSTASENLFSKETGIFANIEEDWEKPVGIEFYEPNGLKGFSVNAGMRLHGGRGRENFQKALKFYLRGSVYG
;
A
#
# COMPACT_ATOMS: atom_id res chain seq x y z
N MET A 1 3.13 -1.80 -16.86
CA MET A 1 1.87 -2.54 -16.57
C MET A 1 0.69 -1.77 -17.13
N ASN A 2 -0.46 -2.42 -17.35
CA ASN A 2 -1.71 -1.74 -17.74
C ASN A 2 -2.71 -1.77 -16.58
N LEU A 3 -3.61 -0.79 -16.54
CA LEU A 3 -4.73 -0.74 -15.61
C LEU A 3 -6.04 -0.84 -16.39
N SER A 4 -7.08 -1.37 -15.76
CA SER A 4 -8.41 -1.52 -16.36
C SER A 4 -9.49 -1.52 -15.29
N SER A 5 -10.66 -0.96 -15.62
CA SER A 5 -11.88 -0.98 -14.81
C SER A 5 -12.99 -1.66 -15.61
N VAL A 6 -14.05 -2.11 -14.92
CA VAL A 6 -15.15 -2.85 -15.55
C VAL A 6 -16.13 -1.90 -16.26
N GLY A 7 -16.15 -0.61 -15.94
CA GLY A 7 -16.97 0.41 -16.59
C GLY A 7 -16.16 1.60 -17.11
N GLN A 8 -16.89 2.68 -17.46
CA GLN A 8 -16.33 3.96 -17.90
C GLN A 8 -15.85 4.82 -16.71
N GLU A 9 -15.19 4.20 -15.73
CA GLU A 9 -14.59 4.92 -14.62
C GLU A 9 -13.21 5.47 -15.00
N GLU A 10 -12.86 6.62 -14.45
CA GLU A 10 -11.50 7.12 -14.53
C GLU A 10 -10.62 6.34 -13.55
N ILE A 11 -9.45 5.90 -13.99
CA ILE A 11 -8.51 5.20 -13.11
C ILE A 11 -7.41 6.17 -12.71
N TRP A 12 -7.17 6.27 -11.41
CA TRP A 12 -6.12 7.10 -10.82
C TRP A 12 -5.10 6.22 -10.13
N TYR A 13 -3.82 6.56 -10.23
CA TYR A 13 -2.74 5.78 -9.64
C TYR A 13 -1.60 6.64 -9.08
N THR A 14 -0.83 6.06 -8.16
CA THR A 14 0.38 6.63 -7.54
C THR A 14 1.50 5.59 -7.56
N LEU A 15 2.75 6.07 -7.44
CA LEU A 15 3.96 5.23 -7.45
C LEU A 15 4.81 5.39 -6.17
N ASP A 16 4.36 6.22 -5.23
CA ASP A 16 5.09 6.63 -4.03
C ASP A 16 4.46 6.10 -2.72
N GLY A 17 3.42 5.27 -2.84
CA GLY A 17 2.67 4.72 -1.71
C GLY A 17 1.55 5.61 -1.16
N SER A 18 1.37 6.84 -1.67
CA SER A 18 0.20 7.68 -1.36
C SER A 18 -1.09 7.09 -1.93
N ASP A 19 -2.23 7.43 -1.34
CA ASP A 19 -3.52 6.94 -1.82
C ASP A 19 -3.98 7.78 -3.04
N PRO A 20 -4.36 7.16 -4.18
CA PRO A 20 -4.57 7.87 -5.45
C PRO A 20 -5.85 8.72 -5.47
N LEU A 21 -5.77 10.03 -5.27
CA LEU A 21 -6.88 11.00 -5.27
C LEU A 21 -6.82 11.90 -6.52
N PRO A 22 -7.95 12.13 -7.24
CA PRO A 22 -7.95 12.99 -8.44
C PRO A 22 -7.33 14.39 -8.25
N GLU A 23 -7.53 14.98 -7.08
CA GLU A 23 -7.05 16.33 -6.75
C GLU A 23 -5.65 16.35 -6.12
N ASP A 24 -5.04 15.19 -5.87
CA ASP A 24 -3.71 15.10 -5.27
C ASP A 24 -2.63 15.13 -6.36
N PRO A 25 -1.66 16.06 -6.31
CA PRO A 25 -0.61 16.19 -7.32
C PRO A 25 0.30 14.96 -7.44
N ARG A 26 0.30 14.05 -6.46
CA ARG A 26 1.02 12.77 -6.51
C ARG A 26 0.31 11.75 -7.40
N SER A 27 -0.98 11.94 -7.65
CA SER A 27 -1.82 11.03 -8.42
C SER A 27 -1.77 11.35 -9.91
N LYS A 28 -1.85 10.30 -10.72
CA LYS A 28 -1.88 10.39 -12.18
C LYS A 28 -3.13 9.70 -12.69
N GLN A 29 -3.85 10.35 -13.59
CA GLN A 29 -4.93 9.72 -14.33
C GLN A 29 -4.33 8.76 -15.37
N TYR A 30 -4.81 7.52 -15.36
CA TYR A 30 -4.41 6.52 -16.34
C TYR A 30 -5.06 6.81 -17.68
N ASN A 31 -4.24 6.94 -18.72
CA ASN A 31 -4.66 7.34 -20.06
C ASN A 31 -4.64 6.18 -21.08
N GLY A 32 -4.55 4.93 -20.61
CA GLY A 32 -4.43 3.75 -21.46
C GLY A 32 -3.01 3.38 -21.89
N SER A 33 -2.03 4.27 -21.72
CA SER A 33 -0.61 3.93 -22.00
C SER A 33 -0.01 3.09 -20.87
N PRO A 34 0.92 2.16 -21.14
CA PRO A 34 1.55 1.37 -20.10
C PRO A 34 2.26 2.25 -19.05
N ILE A 35 2.04 1.94 -17.77
CA ILE A 35 2.81 2.53 -16.67
C ILE A 35 4.22 1.95 -16.71
N ILE A 36 5.20 2.83 -16.87
CA ILE A 36 6.63 2.51 -16.83
C ILE A 36 7.09 2.52 -15.37
N ILE A 37 7.71 1.42 -14.96
CA ILE A 37 8.29 1.26 -13.62
C ILE A 37 9.78 1.18 -13.80
N GLU A 38 10.48 2.16 -13.24
CA GLU A 38 11.94 2.14 -13.21
C GLU A 38 12.41 1.10 -12.19
N LYS A 39 13.28 0.19 -12.64
CA LYS A 39 13.89 -0.80 -11.77
C LYS A 39 14.95 -0.13 -10.92
N ILE A 40 14.73 -0.11 -9.62
CA ILE A 40 15.72 0.32 -8.62
C ILE A 40 16.26 -0.93 -7.93
N VAL A 41 17.58 -1.12 -7.95
CA VAL A 41 18.22 -2.29 -7.33
C VAL A 41 18.04 -2.24 -5.82
N ASN A 42 17.65 -3.38 -5.22
CA ASN A 42 17.38 -3.56 -3.80
C ASN A 42 16.27 -2.65 -3.24
N ALA A 43 15.23 -2.44 -4.05
CA ALA A 43 14.06 -1.65 -3.68
C ALA A 43 12.76 -2.31 -4.15
N ALA A 44 11.65 -1.80 -3.63
CA ALA A 44 10.32 -2.09 -4.13
C ALA A 44 9.70 -0.82 -4.69
N VAL A 45 9.00 -0.94 -5.82
CA VAL A 45 8.10 0.09 -6.32
C VAL A 45 6.68 -0.37 -6.08
N VAL A 46 5.87 0.48 -5.46
CA VAL A 46 4.46 0.17 -5.19
C VAL A 46 3.58 1.00 -6.09
N VAL A 47 2.72 0.32 -6.85
CA VAL A 47 1.63 0.95 -7.59
C VAL A 47 0.36 0.80 -6.78
N LYS A 48 -0.25 1.93 -6.41
CA LYS A 48 -1.62 1.95 -5.90
C LYS A 48 -2.52 2.54 -6.97
N ALA A 49 -3.66 1.92 -7.21
CA ALA A 49 -4.63 2.40 -8.19
C ALA A 49 -6.06 2.23 -7.68
N ARG A 50 -6.98 3.09 -8.13
CA ARG A 50 -8.42 2.89 -7.95
C ARG A 50 -9.21 3.53 -9.07
N ALA A 51 -10.42 3.02 -9.26
CA ALA A 51 -11.43 3.64 -10.10
C ALA A 51 -12.10 4.83 -9.36
N CYS A 52 -12.44 5.87 -10.11
CA CYS A 52 -13.17 7.05 -9.67
C CYS A 52 -14.31 7.31 -10.65
N LYS A 53 -15.50 7.60 -10.14
CA LYS A 53 -16.65 7.97 -10.96
C LYS A 53 -17.50 9.00 -10.23
N ASP A 54 -17.74 10.15 -10.85
CA ASP A 54 -18.59 11.21 -10.31
C ASP A 54 -18.23 11.63 -8.86
N GLY A 55 -16.95 11.54 -8.50
CA GLY A 55 -16.43 11.83 -7.15
C GLY A 55 -16.42 10.62 -6.20
N ASP A 56 -17.10 9.52 -6.54
CA ASP A 56 -17.06 8.28 -5.77
C ASP A 56 -15.73 7.56 -6.00
N LEU A 57 -15.10 7.19 -4.88
CA LEU A 57 -13.79 6.56 -4.86
C LEU A 57 -13.94 5.06 -4.67
N GLY A 58 -13.50 4.30 -5.66
CA GLY A 58 -13.39 2.85 -5.56
C GLY A 58 -12.33 2.41 -4.56
N LYS A 59 -12.28 1.10 -4.32
CA LYS A 59 -11.25 0.49 -3.46
C LYS A 59 -9.87 0.64 -4.09
N ILE A 60 -8.88 0.88 -3.24
CA ILE A 60 -7.48 0.89 -3.65
C ILE A 60 -7.03 -0.55 -3.90
N GLN A 61 -6.44 -0.78 -5.06
CA GLN A 61 -5.70 -1.98 -5.41
C GLN A 61 -4.21 -1.67 -5.32
N THR A 62 -3.46 -2.55 -4.65
CA THR A 62 -2.02 -2.40 -4.43
C THR A 62 -1.27 -3.50 -5.16
N GLN A 63 -0.21 -3.11 -5.88
CA GLN A 63 0.73 -4.01 -6.53
C GLN A 63 2.16 -3.57 -6.24
N SER A 64 2.92 -4.40 -5.54
CA SER A 64 4.36 -4.19 -5.32
C SER A 64 5.19 -4.93 -6.37
N PHE A 65 6.24 -4.26 -6.85
CA PHE A 65 7.28 -4.79 -7.72
C PHE A 65 8.58 -4.78 -6.94
N ILE A 66 9.09 -5.96 -6.58
CA ILE A 66 10.26 -6.12 -5.73
C ILE A 66 11.47 -6.44 -6.62
N PHE A 67 12.50 -5.62 -6.52
CA PHE A 67 13.72 -5.74 -7.32
C PHE A 67 14.91 -5.95 -6.39
N LEU A 68 15.34 -7.20 -6.24
CA LEU A 68 16.55 -7.54 -5.49
C LEU A 68 17.69 -7.89 -6.46
N ASP A 69 18.92 -7.67 -6.03
CA ASP A 69 20.14 -8.14 -6.70
C ASP A 69 20.45 -9.63 -6.42
N ARG A 70 19.48 -10.35 -5.85
CA ARG A 70 19.55 -11.75 -5.47
C ARG A 70 18.22 -12.44 -5.71
N ASP A 71 18.26 -13.76 -5.72
CA ASP A 71 17.05 -14.57 -5.73
C ASP A 71 16.27 -14.41 -4.42
N ILE A 72 14.94 -14.39 -4.56
CA ILE A 72 14.02 -14.41 -3.41
C ILE A 72 13.93 -15.86 -2.92
N THR A 73 14.74 -16.18 -1.92
CA THR A 73 14.80 -17.53 -1.30
C THR A 73 14.01 -17.63 0.02
N MET A 74 13.42 -16.52 0.47
CA MET A 74 12.63 -16.45 1.70
C MET A 74 11.30 -15.75 1.41
N PRO A 75 10.26 -16.00 2.21
CA PRO A 75 9.00 -15.30 2.05
C PRO A 75 9.20 -13.78 2.26
N VAL A 76 8.49 -12.98 1.46
CA VAL A 76 8.50 -11.52 1.58
C VAL A 76 7.09 -11.03 1.84
N VAL A 77 6.95 -10.17 2.85
CA VAL A 77 5.73 -9.41 3.10
C VAL A 77 6.00 -7.97 2.71
N SER A 78 5.28 -7.47 1.72
CA SER A 78 5.23 -6.05 1.38
C SER A 78 4.03 -5.41 2.06
N LEU A 79 4.28 -4.29 2.73
CA LEU A 79 3.26 -3.48 3.40
C LEU A 79 3.27 -2.09 2.76
N SER A 80 2.11 -1.62 2.31
CA SER A 80 2.00 -0.28 1.73
C SER A 80 0.85 0.51 2.33
N THR A 81 1.14 1.73 2.77
CA THR A 81 0.18 2.66 3.33
C THR A 81 0.61 4.07 2.94
N ALA A 82 -0.34 5.01 2.90
CA ALA A 82 -0.02 6.42 2.86
C ALA A 82 0.93 6.79 4.03
N SER A 83 1.95 7.61 3.77
CA SER A 83 3.00 7.97 4.74
C SER A 83 2.43 8.60 6.01
N GLU A 84 1.37 9.37 5.84
CA GLU A 84 0.63 10.12 6.84
C GLU A 84 0.04 9.18 7.90
N ASN A 85 -0.38 7.97 7.50
CA ASN A 85 -0.87 6.96 8.44
C ASN A 85 0.20 6.50 9.45
N LEU A 86 1.48 6.60 9.08
CA LEU A 86 2.60 6.24 9.94
C LEU A 86 3.17 7.47 10.66
N PHE A 87 3.42 8.56 9.94
CA PHE A 87 4.32 9.62 10.37
C PHE A 87 3.67 10.99 10.61
N SER A 88 2.37 11.18 10.30
CA SER A 88 1.67 12.43 10.66
C SER A 88 1.79 12.66 12.17
N LYS A 89 2.12 13.88 12.57
CA LYS A 89 2.20 14.23 14.00
C LYS A 89 0.84 14.15 14.67
N GLU A 90 -0.22 14.41 13.92
CA GLU A 90 -1.59 14.51 14.40
C GLU A 90 -2.27 13.13 14.45
N THR A 91 -1.99 12.27 13.46
CA THR A 91 -2.76 11.02 13.28
C THR A 91 -1.92 9.79 12.95
N GLY A 92 -0.60 9.92 12.83
CA GLY A 92 0.30 8.84 12.45
C GLY A 92 0.61 7.89 13.61
N ILE A 93 0.52 6.58 13.39
CA ILE A 93 0.68 5.57 14.46
C ILE A 93 2.10 5.47 15.01
N PHE A 94 3.12 5.94 14.29
CA PHE A 94 4.51 5.96 14.80
C PHE A 94 4.85 7.27 15.51
N ALA A 95 4.14 8.36 15.20
CA ALA A 95 4.29 9.63 15.91
C ALA A 95 3.48 9.64 17.22
N ASN A 96 2.37 8.89 17.27
CA ASN A 96 1.42 8.85 18.38
C ASN A 96 1.38 7.44 18.99
N ILE A 97 2.49 7.03 19.63
CA ILE A 97 2.68 5.64 20.04
C ILE A 97 1.76 5.18 21.18
N GLU A 98 1.19 6.08 21.96
CA GLU A 98 0.22 5.73 23.02
C GLU A 98 -1.17 5.44 22.44
N GLU A 99 -1.42 5.88 21.21
CA GLU A 99 -2.72 5.76 20.59
C GLU A 99 -2.93 4.38 19.97
N ASP A 100 -4.20 4.01 19.92
CA ASP A 100 -4.65 2.68 19.58
C ASP A 100 -5.41 2.67 18.25
N TRP A 101 -4.92 3.51 17.33
CA TRP A 101 -5.53 3.74 16.02
C TRP A 101 -5.21 2.63 15.02
N GLU A 102 -6.22 2.28 14.24
CA GLU A 102 -6.12 1.37 13.11
C GLU A 102 -6.06 2.20 11.81
N LYS A 103 -5.10 1.87 10.95
CA LYS A 103 -4.88 2.55 9.66
C LYS A 103 -4.97 1.56 8.50
N PRO A 104 -5.47 1.99 7.34
CA PRO A 104 -5.53 1.11 6.17
C PRO A 104 -4.10 0.76 5.69
N VAL A 105 -3.92 -0.48 5.27
CA VAL A 105 -2.68 -0.99 4.68
C VAL A 105 -3.00 -2.00 3.57
N GLY A 106 -2.27 -1.95 2.47
CA GLY A 106 -2.20 -3.04 1.50
C GLY A 106 -1.12 -4.04 1.94
N ILE A 107 -1.49 -5.31 2.07
CA ILE A 107 -0.58 -6.40 2.43
C ILE A 107 -0.44 -7.33 1.23
N GLU A 108 0.78 -7.51 0.77
CA GLU A 108 1.12 -8.48 -0.28
C GLU A 108 2.14 -9.48 0.25
N PHE A 109 1.90 -10.76 -0.01
CA PHE A 109 2.78 -11.85 0.36
C PHE A 109 3.36 -12.52 -0.88
N TYR A 110 4.65 -12.81 -0.82
CA TYR A 110 5.41 -13.49 -1.87
C TYR A 110 6.10 -14.72 -1.28
N GLU A 111 5.92 -15.85 -1.94
CA GLU A 111 6.51 -17.13 -1.58
C GLU A 111 8.04 -17.13 -1.78
N PRO A 112 8.77 -18.08 -1.16
CA PRO A 112 10.14 -18.38 -1.55
C PRO A 112 10.15 -18.82 -3.02
N ASN A 113 10.72 -17.99 -3.90
CA ASN A 113 10.70 -17.97 -5.38
C ASN A 113 10.16 -16.65 -5.97
N GLY A 114 9.60 -15.76 -5.15
CA GLY A 114 9.09 -14.47 -5.57
C GLY A 114 7.70 -14.50 -6.22
N LEU A 115 7.03 -15.65 -6.28
CA LEU A 115 5.65 -15.74 -6.74
C LEU A 115 4.71 -15.10 -5.72
N LYS A 116 3.76 -14.31 -6.19
CA LYS A 116 2.74 -13.70 -5.33
C LYS A 116 1.80 -14.78 -4.80
N GLY A 117 1.69 -14.88 -3.48
CA GLY A 117 0.70 -15.72 -2.80
C GLY A 117 -0.65 -15.01 -2.70
N PHE A 118 -0.69 -13.86 -2.01
CA PHE A 118 -1.93 -13.08 -1.88
C PHE A 118 -1.67 -11.56 -1.87
N SER A 119 -2.73 -10.81 -2.14
CA SER A 119 -2.83 -9.36 -1.94
C SER A 119 -4.16 -9.08 -1.24
N VAL A 120 -4.13 -8.30 -0.16
CA VAL A 120 -5.32 -7.97 0.62
C VAL A 120 -5.21 -6.60 1.24
N ASN A 121 -6.31 -5.84 1.22
CA ASN A 121 -6.45 -4.63 2.01
C ASN A 121 -6.81 -5.00 3.45
N ALA A 122 -6.17 -4.37 4.42
CA ALA A 122 -6.31 -4.68 5.83
C ALA A 122 -6.22 -3.44 6.71
N GLY A 123 -6.53 -3.62 7.99
CA GLY A 123 -6.21 -2.65 9.04
C GLY A 123 -4.85 -2.98 9.66
N MET A 124 -4.11 -1.94 10.04
CA MET A 124 -2.82 -2.03 10.73
C MET A 124 -2.84 -1.14 11.96
N ARG A 125 -2.32 -1.66 13.06
CA ARG A 125 -2.17 -0.91 14.31
C ARG A 125 -0.86 -1.25 14.98
N LEU A 126 -0.34 -0.30 15.74
CA LEU A 126 0.82 -0.50 16.59
C LEU A 126 0.53 -1.49 17.73
N HIS A 127 1.41 -2.47 17.92
CA HIS A 127 1.25 -3.51 18.94
C HIS A 127 2.25 -3.35 20.09
N GLY A 128 1.90 -3.90 21.25
CA GLY A 128 2.71 -3.86 22.47
C GLY A 128 2.39 -2.69 23.39
N GLY A 129 3.15 -2.55 24.47
CA GLY A 129 3.15 -1.40 25.38
C GLY A 129 4.47 -0.65 25.27
N ARG A 130 5.37 -0.79 26.25
CA ARG A 130 6.70 -0.14 26.24
C ARG A 130 7.55 -0.42 24.99
N GLY A 131 7.38 -1.58 24.35
CA GLY A 131 8.07 -1.93 23.10
C GLY A 131 7.72 -1.02 21.91
N ARG A 132 6.67 -0.20 22.03
CA ARG A 132 6.29 0.81 21.04
C ARG A 132 7.30 1.93 20.90
N GLU A 133 8.25 2.10 21.82
CA GLU A 133 9.33 3.10 21.72
C GLU A 133 10.47 2.64 20.78
N ASN A 134 10.60 1.33 20.53
CA ASN A 134 11.70 0.77 19.74
C ASN A 134 11.71 1.24 18.28
N PHE A 135 12.89 1.35 17.66
CA PHE A 135 13.00 1.68 16.23
C PHE A 135 12.28 0.66 15.34
N GLN A 136 12.39 -0.62 15.67
CA GLN A 136 11.62 -1.68 15.02
C GLN A 136 10.31 -1.91 15.79
N LYS A 137 9.23 -1.33 15.28
CA LYS A 137 7.90 -1.37 15.87
C LYS A 137 7.21 -2.72 15.57
N ALA A 138 6.51 -3.27 16.56
CA ALA A 138 5.63 -4.42 16.35
C ALA A 138 4.28 -3.94 15.79
N LEU A 139 3.76 -4.62 14.77
CA LEU A 139 2.48 -4.29 14.13
C LEU A 139 1.50 -5.46 14.27
N LYS A 140 0.23 -5.13 14.42
CA LYS A 140 -0.88 -6.09 14.36
C LYS A 140 -1.76 -5.74 13.16
N PHE A 141 -2.18 -6.78 12.44
CA PHE A 141 -2.99 -6.66 11.23
C PHE A 141 -4.39 -7.24 11.43
N TYR A 142 -5.38 -6.62 10.80
CA TYR A 142 -6.78 -6.97 10.88
C TYR A 142 -7.34 -7.20 9.47
N LEU A 143 -7.64 -8.46 9.15
CA LEU A 143 -8.27 -8.85 7.89
C LEU A 143 -9.79 -8.74 8.05
N ARG A 144 -10.36 -7.58 7.75
CA ARG A 144 -11.81 -7.32 7.82
C ARG A 144 -12.36 -6.98 6.44
N GLY A 145 -12.90 -7.99 5.77
CA GLY A 145 -13.42 -7.84 4.40
C GLY A 145 -14.54 -6.81 4.24
N SER A 146 -15.29 -6.48 5.30
CA SER A 146 -16.35 -5.47 5.23
C SER A 146 -15.87 -4.01 5.37
N VAL A 147 -14.64 -3.81 5.86
CA VAL A 147 -14.06 -2.47 6.11
C VAL A 147 -12.97 -2.15 5.09
N TYR A 148 -12.17 -3.15 4.73
CA TYR A 148 -11.02 -2.99 3.84
C TYR A 148 -11.16 -3.76 2.52
N GLY A 149 -11.98 -4.83 2.51
CA GLY A 149 -12.18 -5.72 1.36
C GLY A 149 -13.28 -5.28 0.44
#